data_AF-A0A0A2F127-F1
#
_entry.id   AF-A0A0A2F127-F1
#
_cell.length_a   1.000
_cell.length_b   1.000
_cell.length_c   1.000
_cell.angle_alpha   90.00
_cell.angle_beta   90.00
_cell.angle_gamma   90.00
#
_symmetry.space_group_name_H-M   'P 1'
#
loop_
_entity.id
_entity.type
_entity.pdbx_description
1 polymer ?
#
loop_
_entity_poly.entity_id
_entity_poly.type
_entity_poly.pdbx_seq_one_letter_code
_entity_poly.pdbx_strand_id
1 'polypeptide(L)'
;MQTNSKTKKETEGSHDSASKKQKNGEHGHSSDRKMANPLQILMLALLLWLAIEDLATSGQWGMSAIAGLVFWAILRKRRLLPRKIDRRLQSLLFPLRIRIRALELRLIRGRATPPADPCVHTCQNCGDGYTGNFCNRCGQTSRTGRYHFRQMVRNVIGGFTNIDNGFGRTIVELLYRPGYLIRDFIGGKRVVYFRPFQTLFVLASLYIIFAQLIGPDPSQKKSAGEELTRQEYRMDQREISSLQKENEAVGSDSRGMIAERYTGRRAFFYKQMKFVTEQKNKLNSLPFFSRIWSLLVEWFQSNKAVRIITILPILAVCTKVAFGHKGAAAYNLTEHIITQAYIACQLLLLNVLALPFYGDARMGSLYGLPALLLFLLFWWDYKQLFLCSWWRSFWRTLLVMLYCLLFLALTASLIAVVIMAIEAIGRAA
;
A
#
# COMPACT_ATOMS: atom_id res chain seq x y z
N MET A 1 -29.56 -65.72 -24.25
CA MET A 1 -28.38 -65.18 -24.94
C MET A 1 -27.33 -64.88 -23.86
N GLN A 2 -26.42 -65.82 -23.54
CA GLN A 2 -25.04 -65.90 -24.08
C GLN A 2 -24.37 -64.50 -24.08
N THR A 3 -23.33 -64.17 -23.31
CA THR A 3 -22.04 -64.83 -22.98
C THR A 3 -21.47 -64.13 -21.71
N ASN A 4 -20.85 -64.73 -20.68
CA ASN A 4 -19.70 -65.64 -20.50
C ASN A 4 -18.40 -64.94 -20.02
N SER A 5 -17.94 -65.31 -18.80
CA SER A 5 -16.54 -65.41 -18.31
C SER A 5 -15.71 -64.10 -18.11
N LYS A 6 -14.82 -63.93 -17.12
CA LYS A 6 -13.96 -64.85 -16.35
C LYS A 6 -13.64 -64.31 -14.96
N THR A 7 -13.70 -65.19 -13.97
CA THR A 7 -12.96 -65.18 -12.70
C THR A 7 -11.74 -66.10 -12.82
N LYS A 8 -10.58 -65.69 -12.27
CA LYS A 8 -9.42 -66.52 -11.89
C LYS A 8 -8.54 -65.61 -11.00
N LYS A 9 -8.44 -65.73 -9.66
CA LYS A 9 -7.98 -66.80 -8.77
C LYS A 9 -6.50 -67.17 -8.99
N GLU A 10 -5.64 -66.65 -8.11
CA GLU A 10 -4.38 -67.29 -7.73
C GLU A 10 -4.05 -66.91 -6.29
N THR A 11 -3.73 -67.95 -5.53
CA THR A 11 -3.56 -68.06 -4.09
C THR A 11 -2.09 -68.31 -3.80
N GLU A 12 -1.63 -67.80 -2.64
CA GLU A 12 -0.62 -68.39 -1.74
C GLU A 12 0.87 -68.52 -2.14
N GLY A 13 1.70 -68.19 -1.13
CA GLY A 13 3.15 -68.35 -1.08
C GLY A 13 3.84 -66.99 -0.90
N SER A 14 4.66 -66.71 0.11
CA SER A 14 5.17 -67.47 1.23
C SER A 14 5.69 -66.43 2.24
N HIS A 15 5.60 -66.76 3.52
CA HIS A 15 6.46 -66.20 4.56
C HIS A 15 7.94 -66.25 4.13
N ASP A 16 8.74 -65.37 4.75
CA ASP A 16 10.19 -65.13 4.60
C ASP A 16 10.62 -64.01 3.64
N SER A 17 10.69 -62.79 4.17
CA SER A 17 11.76 -61.84 3.83
C SER A 17 11.74 -60.59 4.73
N ALA A 18 11.57 -60.79 6.04
CA ALA A 18 11.88 -59.79 7.06
C ALA A 18 13.38 -59.81 7.42
N SER A 19 14.28 -59.72 6.42
CA SER A 19 15.72 -59.45 6.63
C SER A 19 16.46 -59.35 5.28
N LYS A 20 16.27 -58.26 4.53
CA LYS A 20 17.20 -57.76 3.47
C LYS A 20 16.55 -56.62 2.68
N LYS A 21 16.46 -55.43 3.28
CA LYS A 21 16.31 -54.18 2.52
C LYS A 21 16.75 -52.97 3.34
N GLN A 22 17.96 -53.08 3.89
CA GLN A 22 18.66 -51.99 4.54
C GLN A 22 20.12 -52.03 4.07
N LYS A 23 20.31 -51.85 2.76
CA LYS A 23 21.58 -51.54 2.11
C LYS A 23 21.27 -51.18 0.67
N ASN A 24 21.82 -50.05 0.23
CA ASN A 24 21.86 -49.51 -1.12
C ASN A 24 20.73 -48.54 -1.47
N GLY A 25 21.10 -47.27 -1.49
CA GLY A 25 20.23 -46.14 -1.77
C GLY A 25 20.79 -44.78 -1.32
N GLU A 26 22.03 -44.71 -0.83
CA GLU A 26 22.80 -43.45 -0.83
C GLU A 26 23.14 -43.07 -2.28
N HIS A 27 22.16 -42.61 -3.05
CA HIS A 27 22.45 -41.74 -4.18
C HIS A 27 22.79 -40.37 -3.63
N GLY A 28 24.06 -40.24 -3.23
CA GLY A 28 24.72 -38.95 -3.11
C GLY A 28 24.56 -38.23 -4.44
N HIS A 29 23.67 -37.24 -4.47
CA HIS A 29 23.63 -36.28 -5.56
C HIS A 29 24.94 -35.47 -5.42
N SER A 30 26.00 -35.91 -6.11
CA SER A 30 27.17 -35.09 -6.40
C SER A 30 26.69 -33.93 -7.25
N SER A 31 26.15 -32.92 -6.59
CA SER A 31 25.92 -31.63 -7.19
C SER A 31 27.30 -31.07 -7.48
N ASP A 32 27.79 -31.36 -8.69
CA ASP A 32 28.93 -30.67 -9.25
C ASP A 32 28.74 -29.18 -9.00
N ARG A 33 29.76 -28.57 -8.39
CA ARG A 33 29.79 -27.12 -8.24
C ARG A 33 29.81 -26.59 -9.67
N LYS A 34 28.67 -26.11 -10.18
CA LYS A 34 28.72 -25.17 -11.30
C LYS A 34 29.54 -23.99 -10.80
N MET A 35 30.81 -23.92 -11.21
CA MET A 35 31.67 -22.79 -10.93
C MET A 35 30.92 -21.55 -11.40
N ALA A 36 30.87 -20.52 -10.56
CA ALA A 36 30.29 -19.25 -10.99
C ALA A 36 31.11 -18.76 -12.17
N ASN A 37 30.44 -18.40 -13.26
CA ASN A 37 31.12 -17.75 -14.38
C ASN A 37 31.90 -16.54 -13.83
N PRO A 38 33.12 -16.24 -14.31
CA PRO A 38 33.91 -15.11 -13.83
C PRO A 38 33.11 -13.79 -13.91
N LEU A 39 32.28 -13.64 -14.94
CA LEU A 39 31.35 -12.52 -15.09
C LEU A 39 30.34 -12.38 -13.93
N GLN A 40 29.88 -13.49 -13.35
CA GLN A 40 28.95 -13.49 -12.21
C GLN A 40 29.64 -13.13 -10.90
N ILE A 41 30.90 -13.54 -10.74
CA ILE A 41 31.74 -13.13 -9.60
C ILE A 41 32.02 -11.63 -9.68
N LEU A 42 32.34 -11.13 -10.88
CA LEU A 42 32.50 -9.70 -11.15
C LEU A 42 31.20 -8.93 -10.84
N MET A 43 30.04 -9.42 -11.29
CA MET A 43 28.74 -8.79 -11.01
C MET A 43 28.43 -8.73 -9.51
N LEU A 44 28.76 -9.79 -8.77
CA LEU A 44 28.59 -9.84 -7.32
C LEU A 44 29.55 -8.90 -6.59
N ALA A 45 30.81 -8.83 -7.02
CA ALA A 45 31.80 -7.88 -6.48
C ALA A 45 31.38 -6.42 -6.75
N LEU A 46 30.86 -6.13 -7.95
CA LEU A 46 30.32 -4.82 -8.30
C LEU A 46 29.10 -4.44 -7.44
N LEU A 47 28.17 -5.38 -7.22
CA LEU A 47 27.01 -5.15 -6.34
C LEU A 47 27.42 -4.89 -4.89
N LEU A 48 28.43 -5.62 -4.39
CA LEU A 48 28.97 -5.39 -3.05
C LEU A 48 29.68 -4.04 -2.95
N TRP A 49 30.48 -3.68 -3.95
CA TRP A 49 31.15 -2.38 -4.04
C TRP A 49 30.14 -1.23 -4.06
N LEU A 50 29.12 -1.30 -4.92
CA LEU A 50 28.04 -0.32 -4.99
C LEU A 50 27.32 -0.17 -3.64
N ALA A 51 27.08 -1.26 -2.92
CA ALA A 51 26.43 -1.21 -1.60
C ALA A 51 27.29 -0.51 -0.54
N ILE A 52 28.62 -0.67 -0.60
CA ILE A 52 29.57 -0.01 0.31
C ILE A 52 29.67 1.48 -0.03
N GLU A 53 29.78 1.82 -1.32
CA GLU A 53 29.85 3.20 -1.79
C GLU A 53 28.57 3.99 -1.44
N ASP A 54 27.41 3.37 -1.63
CA ASP A 54 26.11 3.94 -1.24
C ASP A 54 26.02 4.20 0.27
N LEU A 55 26.57 3.30 1.10
CA LEU A 55 26.61 3.48 2.55
C LEU A 55 27.55 4.63 2.95
N ALA A 56 28.68 4.76 2.27
CA ALA A 56 29.69 5.79 2.52
C ALA A 56 29.22 7.19 2.09
N THR A 57 28.43 7.28 1.01
CA THR A 57 28.00 8.56 0.42
C THR A 57 26.66 9.06 0.96
N SER A 58 25.68 8.19 1.15
CA SER A 58 24.32 8.61 1.55
C SER A 58 24.11 8.68 3.07
N GLY A 59 24.94 7.97 3.86
CA GLY A 59 24.72 7.79 5.30
C GLY A 59 23.43 7.01 5.63
N GLN A 60 22.70 6.51 4.63
CA GLN A 60 21.45 5.75 4.79
C GLN A 60 21.73 4.26 4.72
N TRP A 61 21.36 3.52 5.76
CA TRP A 61 21.78 2.10 5.89
C TRP A 61 20.81 1.15 5.19
N GLY A 62 19.62 1.63 4.81
CA GLY A 62 18.53 0.79 4.31
C GLY A 62 18.84 0.10 2.99
N MET A 63 19.26 0.87 1.97
CA MET A 63 19.53 0.33 0.63
C MET A 63 20.75 -0.60 0.64
N SER A 64 21.81 -0.23 1.37
CA SER A 64 22.99 -1.07 1.58
C SER A 64 22.65 -2.36 2.35
N ALA A 65 21.76 -2.31 3.34
CA ALA A 65 21.31 -3.50 4.06
C ALA A 65 20.52 -4.46 3.17
N ILE A 66 19.62 -3.95 2.31
CA ILE A 66 18.90 -4.77 1.32
C ILE A 66 19.89 -5.39 0.33
N ALA A 67 20.81 -4.59 -0.21
CA ALA A 67 21.84 -5.07 -1.14
C ALA A 67 22.72 -6.16 -0.49
N GLY A 68 23.11 -5.98 0.77
CA GLY A 68 23.84 -6.98 1.56
C GLY A 68 23.06 -8.27 1.77
N LEU A 69 21.75 -8.19 2.07
CA LEU A 69 20.87 -9.35 2.21
C LEU A 69 20.69 -10.11 0.88
N VAL A 70 20.53 -9.37 -0.23
CA VAL A 70 20.42 -9.94 -1.58
C VAL A 70 21.73 -10.62 -1.97
N PHE A 71 22.87 -9.96 -1.75
CA PHE A 71 24.20 -10.51 -1.97
C PHE A 71 24.41 -11.79 -1.17
N TRP A 72 24.08 -11.78 0.12
CA TRP A 72 24.14 -12.95 0.99
C TRP A 72 23.24 -14.10 0.53
N ALA A 73 22.01 -13.80 0.09
CA ALA A 73 21.08 -14.78 -0.45
C ALA A 73 21.61 -15.43 -1.74
N ILE A 74 22.24 -14.65 -2.63
CA ILE A 74 22.84 -15.15 -3.88
C ILE A 74 24.04 -16.05 -3.58
N LEU A 75 24.94 -15.63 -2.68
CA LEU A 75 26.11 -16.44 -2.25
C LEU A 75 25.69 -17.81 -1.71
N ARG A 76 24.62 -17.83 -0.89
CA ARG A 76 24.07 -19.07 -0.32
C ARG A 76 23.41 -19.95 -1.39
N LYS A 77 22.56 -19.38 -2.25
CA LYS A 77 21.86 -20.13 -3.32
C LYS A 77 22.84 -20.75 -4.32
N ARG A 78 23.96 -20.06 -4.59
CA ARG A 78 25.03 -20.54 -5.49
C ARG A 78 26.08 -21.40 -4.80
N ARG A 79 25.94 -21.70 -3.50
CA ARG A 79 26.85 -22.55 -2.70
C ARG A 79 28.32 -22.09 -2.77
N LEU A 80 28.54 -20.78 -2.85
CA LEU A 80 29.88 -20.19 -2.87
C LEU A 80 30.51 -20.12 -1.47
N LEU A 81 29.70 -20.29 -0.41
CA LEU A 81 30.20 -20.36 0.97
C LEU A 81 30.93 -21.69 1.26
N PRO A 82 32.01 -21.66 2.06
CA PRO A 82 32.65 -22.85 2.58
C PRO A 82 31.65 -23.78 3.29
N ARG A 83 31.71 -25.09 3.01
CA ARG A 83 30.76 -26.11 3.52
C ARG A 83 30.62 -26.10 5.05
N LYS A 84 31.68 -25.77 5.80
CA LYS A 84 31.66 -25.67 7.26
C LYS A 84 30.76 -24.52 7.75
N ILE A 85 30.81 -23.38 7.04
CA ILE A 85 30.03 -22.19 7.38
C ILE A 85 28.56 -22.40 7.01
N ASP A 86 28.28 -22.95 5.83
CA ASP A 86 26.89 -23.22 5.41
C ASP A 86 26.19 -24.22 6.35
N ARG A 87 26.88 -25.27 6.82
CA ARG A 87 26.32 -26.21 7.82
C ARG A 87 26.00 -25.54 9.15
N ARG A 88 26.93 -24.75 9.72
CA ARG A 88 26.68 -24.02 10.98
C ARG A 88 25.52 -23.04 10.83
N LEU A 89 25.48 -22.31 9.72
CA LEU A 89 24.45 -21.33 9.43
C LEU A 89 23.09 -21.99 9.20
N GLN A 90 23.04 -23.14 8.51
CA GLN A 90 21.81 -23.93 8.38
C GLN A 90 21.32 -24.39 9.75
N SER A 91 22.19 -24.89 10.63
CA SER A 91 21.83 -25.29 11.98
C SER A 91 21.26 -24.14 12.81
N LEU A 92 21.86 -22.94 12.71
CA LEU A 92 21.41 -21.74 13.44
C LEU A 92 20.10 -21.17 12.87
N LEU A 93 19.94 -21.12 11.54
CA LEU A 93 18.75 -20.56 10.89
C LEU A 93 17.59 -21.54 10.80
N PHE A 94 17.81 -22.85 10.95
CA PHE A 94 16.76 -23.87 10.91
C PHE A 94 15.61 -23.61 11.90
N PRO A 95 15.85 -23.39 13.21
CA PRO A 95 14.77 -23.10 14.16
C PRO A 95 14.04 -21.79 13.83
N LEU A 96 14.78 -20.77 13.38
CA LEU A 96 14.20 -19.49 12.96
C LEU A 96 13.31 -19.66 11.73
N ARG A 97 13.77 -20.41 10.72
CA ARG A 97 13.02 -20.69 9.48
C ARG A 97 11.73 -21.45 9.75
N ILE A 98 11.75 -22.43 10.67
CA ILE A 98 10.55 -23.13 11.11
C ILE A 98 9.59 -22.17 11.81
N ARG A 99 10.08 -21.34 12.73
CA ARG A 99 9.25 -20.36 13.45
C ARG A 99 8.65 -19.32 12.51
N ILE A 100 9.42 -18.80 11.55
CA ILE A 100 8.95 -17.86 10.52
C ILE A 100 7.88 -18.54 9.66
N ARG A 101 8.12 -19.77 9.17
CA ARG A 101 7.14 -20.48 8.34
C ARG A 101 5.87 -20.83 9.14
N ALA A 102 6.01 -21.19 10.40
CA ALA A 102 4.86 -21.43 11.29
C ALA A 102 4.08 -20.14 11.56
N LEU A 103 4.76 -19.01 11.74
CA LEU A 103 4.16 -17.70 11.88
C LEU A 103 3.44 -17.29 10.59
N GLU A 104 4.06 -17.45 9.43
CA GLU A 104 3.48 -17.19 8.12
C GLU A 104 2.21 -18.03 7.90
N LEU A 105 2.28 -19.34 8.16
CA LEU A 105 1.11 -20.23 8.07
C LEU A 105 0.00 -19.83 9.06
N ARG A 106 0.34 -19.39 10.28
CA ARG A 106 -0.63 -18.88 11.26
C ARG A 106 -1.27 -17.57 10.79
N LEU A 107 -0.49 -16.65 10.24
CA LEU A 107 -0.97 -15.36 9.72
C LEU A 107 -1.87 -15.55 8.50
N ILE A 108 -1.51 -16.45 7.57
CA ILE A 108 -2.30 -16.77 6.37
C ILE A 108 -3.60 -17.53 6.72
N ARG A 109 -3.56 -18.49 7.66
CA ARG A 109 -4.75 -19.24 8.08
C ARG A 109 -5.70 -18.39 8.95
N GLY A 110 -5.19 -17.38 9.65
CA GLY A 110 -5.93 -16.61 10.65
C GLY A 110 -6.37 -17.46 11.85
N ARG A 111 -7.31 -16.96 12.68
CA ARG A 111 -7.96 -17.80 13.70
C ARG A 111 -8.96 -18.73 13.01
N ALA A 112 -8.84 -20.04 13.26
CA ALA A 112 -9.94 -20.94 12.99
C ALA A 112 -11.16 -20.49 13.84
N THR A 113 -12.34 -20.47 13.24
CA THR A 113 -13.58 -20.25 14.00
C THR A 113 -13.68 -21.37 15.04
N PRO A 114 -13.74 -21.06 16.34
CA PRO A 114 -13.92 -22.09 17.35
C PRO A 114 -15.23 -22.84 17.05
N PRO A 115 -15.26 -24.17 17.23
CA PRO A 115 -16.49 -24.93 17.04
C PRO A 115 -17.60 -24.33 17.91
N ALA A 116 -18.83 -24.38 17.41
CA ALA A 116 -19.99 -23.96 18.19
C ALA A 116 -20.11 -24.88 19.42
N ASP A 117 -20.27 -24.27 20.59
CA ASP A 117 -20.57 -25.00 21.80
C ASP A 117 -21.94 -25.70 21.64
N PRO A 118 -22.03 -27.04 21.76
CA PRO A 118 -23.28 -27.76 21.59
C PRO A 118 -24.22 -27.61 22.79
N CYS A 119 -23.75 -27.10 23.93
CA CYS A 119 -24.56 -26.95 25.13
C CYS A 119 -25.57 -25.80 25.01
N VAL A 120 -26.74 -25.98 25.65
CA VAL A 120 -27.74 -24.92 25.82
C VAL A 120 -27.30 -24.05 26.99
N HIS A 121 -27.14 -22.75 26.73
CA HIS A 121 -26.77 -21.73 27.70
C HIS A 121 -27.96 -20.78 27.93
N THR A 122 -28.12 -20.31 29.16
CA THR A 122 -29.03 -19.19 29.47
C THR A 122 -28.25 -17.89 29.45
N CYS A 123 -28.66 -16.94 28.62
CA CYS A 123 -27.98 -15.66 28.49
C CYS A 123 -28.09 -14.82 29.77
N GLN A 124 -26.96 -14.39 30.34
CA GLN A 124 -26.94 -13.54 31.54
C GLN A 124 -27.45 -12.12 31.28
N ASN A 125 -27.46 -11.66 30.02
CA ASN A 125 -27.94 -10.33 29.63
C ASN A 125 -29.44 -10.30 29.34
N CYS A 126 -29.97 -11.21 28.51
CA CYS A 126 -31.37 -11.18 28.07
C CYS A 126 -32.23 -12.36 28.53
N GLY A 127 -31.67 -13.31 29.30
CA GLY A 127 -32.39 -14.48 29.83
C GLY A 127 -32.75 -15.56 28.80
N ASP A 128 -32.42 -15.35 27.52
CA ASP A 128 -32.79 -16.24 26.43
C ASP A 128 -31.96 -17.53 26.44
N GLY A 129 -32.59 -18.67 26.13
CA GLY A 129 -31.90 -19.95 25.97
C GLY A 129 -31.32 -20.07 24.55
N TYR A 130 -30.01 -20.29 24.43
CA TYR A 130 -29.34 -20.35 23.13
C TYR A 130 -28.24 -21.43 23.10
N THR A 131 -27.89 -21.86 21.88
CA THR A 131 -26.75 -22.76 21.62
C THR A 131 -25.65 -22.01 20.87
N GLY A 132 -24.40 -22.42 21.08
CA GLY A 132 -23.22 -21.80 20.45
C GLY A 132 -22.47 -20.80 21.34
N ASN A 133 -21.50 -20.10 20.73
CA ASN A 133 -20.54 -19.27 21.45
C ASN A 133 -21.05 -17.87 21.82
N PHE A 134 -22.14 -17.41 21.20
CA PHE A 134 -22.72 -16.09 21.37
C PHE A 134 -24.25 -16.18 21.32
N CYS A 135 -24.92 -15.41 22.18
CA CYS A 135 -26.37 -15.30 22.18
C CYS A 135 -26.86 -14.70 20.86
N ASN A 136 -27.75 -15.40 20.18
CA ASN A 136 -28.41 -14.99 18.93
C ASN A 136 -29.34 -13.77 19.12
N ARG A 137 -29.80 -13.50 20.34
CA ARG A 137 -30.70 -12.38 20.64
C ARG A 137 -29.98 -11.08 20.99
N CYS A 138 -28.96 -11.12 21.85
CA CYS A 138 -28.27 -9.91 22.33
C CYS A 138 -26.77 -9.84 22.02
N GLY A 139 -26.16 -10.89 21.46
CA GLY A 139 -24.74 -10.93 21.10
C GLY A 139 -23.75 -11.18 22.25
N GLN A 140 -24.22 -11.38 23.49
CA GLN A 140 -23.33 -11.70 24.61
C GLN A 140 -22.65 -13.07 24.40
N THR A 141 -21.34 -13.17 24.70
CA THR A 141 -20.62 -14.45 24.62
C THR A 141 -21.07 -15.44 25.71
N SER A 142 -21.04 -16.74 25.43
CA SER A 142 -21.30 -17.80 26.42
C SER A 142 -20.22 -17.89 27.50
N ARG A 143 -19.03 -17.35 27.25
CA ARG A 143 -17.92 -17.34 28.20
C ARG A 143 -17.95 -16.12 29.13
N THR A 144 -19.06 -15.94 29.84
CA THR A 144 -19.23 -14.85 30.83
C THR A 144 -19.07 -15.37 32.25
N GLY A 145 -17.81 -15.42 32.70
CA GLY A 145 -17.45 -15.75 34.09
C GLY A 145 -17.11 -14.50 34.91
N ARG A 146 -16.91 -14.69 36.22
CA ARG A 146 -16.40 -13.62 37.11
C ARG A 146 -15.02 -13.14 36.67
N TYR A 147 -14.77 -11.84 36.80
CA TYR A 147 -13.44 -11.27 36.52
C TYR A 147 -12.43 -11.73 37.59
N HIS A 148 -11.35 -12.35 37.14
CA HIS A 148 -10.21 -12.68 37.98
C HIS A 148 -9.00 -11.83 37.55
N PHE A 149 -8.17 -11.40 38.50
CA PHE A 149 -6.98 -10.58 38.21
C PHE A 149 -6.06 -11.24 37.16
N ARG A 150 -5.82 -12.55 37.27
CA ARG A 150 -5.07 -13.33 36.25
C ARG A 150 -5.72 -13.27 34.87
N GLN A 151 -7.04 -13.23 34.80
CA GLN A 151 -7.79 -13.12 33.56
C GLN A 151 -7.69 -11.69 32.99
N MET A 152 -7.74 -10.66 33.85
CA MET A 152 -7.53 -9.26 33.46
C MET A 152 -6.13 -9.05 32.88
N VAL A 153 -5.07 -9.47 33.57
CA VAL A 153 -3.69 -9.37 33.08
C VAL A 153 -3.52 -10.11 31.76
N ARG A 154 -4.10 -11.32 31.63
CA ARG A 154 -4.11 -12.07 30.37
C ARG A 154 -4.91 -11.38 29.27
N ASN A 155 -5.99 -10.68 29.61
CA ASN A 155 -6.79 -9.92 28.66
C ASN A 155 -6.09 -8.63 28.23
N VAL A 156 -5.28 -7.99 29.08
CA VAL A 156 -4.47 -6.81 28.75
C VAL A 156 -3.27 -7.21 27.89
N ILE A 157 -2.46 -8.16 28.36
CA ILE A 157 -1.35 -8.73 27.58
C ILE A 157 -1.89 -9.34 26.30
N GLY A 158 -3.03 -10.03 26.38
CA GLY A 158 -3.84 -10.45 25.24
C GLY A 158 -4.18 -9.26 24.35
N GLY A 159 -4.77 -8.18 24.81
CA GLY A 159 -5.10 -7.02 23.96
C GLY A 159 -3.90 -6.46 23.18
N PHE A 160 -2.70 -6.44 23.78
CA PHE A 160 -1.47 -5.97 23.12
C PHE A 160 -0.77 -7.02 22.24
N THR A 161 -0.73 -8.30 22.64
CA THR A 161 -0.05 -9.40 21.90
C THR A 161 -0.98 -10.15 20.95
N ASN A 162 -2.27 -10.02 21.19
CA ASN A 162 -3.43 -10.41 20.40
C ASN A 162 -4.05 -9.12 19.83
N ILE A 163 -3.23 -8.09 19.51
CA ILE A 163 -3.54 -7.09 18.47
C ILE A 163 -4.30 -7.88 17.42
N ASP A 164 -5.59 -7.55 17.26
CA ASP A 164 -6.60 -8.42 16.67
C ASP A 164 -5.97 -9.30 15.60
N ASN A 165 -6.02 -10.63 15.71
CA ASN A 165 -5.35 -11.50 14.72
C ASN A 165 -5.77 -11.14 13.28
N GLY A 166 -6.91 -10.44 13.11
CA GLY A 166 -7.30 -9.79 11.88
C GLY A 166 -6.39 -8.66 11.39
N PHE A 167 -5.84 -7.78 12.25
CA PHE A 167 -4.89 -6.72 11.84
C PHE A 167 -3.58 -7.28 11.30
N GLY A 168 -2.94 -8.20 12.04
CA GLY A 168 -1.70 -8.85 11.57
C GLY A 168 -1.90 -9.63 10.27
N ARG A 169 -3.02 -10.37 10.17
CA ARG A 169 -3.42 -11.03 8.92
C ARG A 169 -3.66 -10.01 7.80
N THR A 170 -4.38 -8.91 8.07
CA THR A 170 -4.65 -7.85 7.10
C THR A 170 -3.35 -7.23 6.58
N ILE A 171 -2.37 -6.92 7.44
CA ILE A 171 -1.05 -6.40 7.01
C ILE A 171 -0.37 -7.38 6.03
N VAL A 172 -0.27 -8.66 6.39
CA VAL A 172 0.39 -9.66 5.53
C VAL A 172 -0.34 -9.84 4.21
N GLU A 173 -1.67 -9.94 4.25
CA GLU A 173 -2.48 -10.13 3.05
C GLU A 173 -2.50 -8.89 2.15
N LEU A 174 -2.44 -7.68 2.69
CA LEU A 174 -2.28 -6.44 1.91
C LEU A 174 -0.95 -6.40 1.14
N LEU A 175 0.13 -6.98 1.69
CA LEU A 175 1.43 -7.00 1.02
C LEU A 175 1.56 -8.15 0.01
N TYR A 176 0.93 -9.30 0.27
CA TYR A 176 1.14 -10.51 -0.53
C TYR A 176 0.04 -10.75 -1.57
N ARG A 177 -1.22 -10.51 -1.23
CA ARG A 177 -2.39 -10.83 -2.07
C ARG A 177 -3.58 -9.89 -1.84
N PRO A 178 -3.39 -8.57 -1.99
CA PRO A 178 -4.38 -7.55 -1.59
C PRO A 178 -5.74 -7.74 -2.26
N GLY A 179 -5.79 -8.08 -3.56
CA GLY A 179 -7.07 -8.28 -4.26
C GLY A 179 -7.86 -9.49 -3.76
N TYR A 180 -7.20 -10.51 -3.19
CA TYR A 180 -7.88 -11.65 -2.57
C TYR A 180 -8.51 -11.26 -1.23
N LEU A 181 -7.79 -10.50 -0.41
CA LEU A 181 -8.32 -9.97 0.85
C LEU A 181 -9.55 -9.09 0.61
N ILE A 182 -9.46 -8.17 -0.35
CA ILE A 182 -10.56 -7.24 -0.67
C ILE A 182 -11.80 -8.03 -1.11
N ARG A 183 -11.62 -9.01 -2.00
CA ARG A 183 -12.70 -9.87 -2.48
C ARG A 183 -13.31 -10.73 -1.37
N ASP A 184 -12.50 -11.29 -0.47
CA ASP A 184 -13.00 -12.05 0.69
C ASP A 184 -13.80 -11.16 1.65
N PHE A 185 -13.34 -9.93 1.87
CA PHE A 185 -14.03 -8.97 2.75
C PHE A 185 -15.36 -8.51 2.16
N ILE A 186 -15.39 -8.16 0.87
CA ILE A 186 -16.63 -7.81 0.16
C ILE A 186 -17.58 -9.01 0.11
N GLY A 187 -17.04 -10.21 -0.13
CA GLY A 187 -17.77 -11.49 -0.11
C GLY A 187 -18.27 -11.96 1.26
N GLY A 188 -18.09 -11.16 2.32
CA GLY A 188 -18.71 -11.39 3.63
C GLY A 188 -17.82 -11.96 4.72
N LYS A 189 -16.55 -12.30 4.44
CA LYS A 189 -15.60 -12.82 5.45
C LYS A 189 -14.99 -11.70 6.32
N ARG A 190 -15.84 -10.85 6.91
CA ARG A 190 -15.47 -9.57 7.53
C ARG A 190 -14.85 -9.69 8.92
N VAL A 191 -15.10 -10.78 9.66
CA VAL A 191 -14.55 -11.01 11.01
C VAL A 191 -13.05 -11.32 10.98
N VAL A 192 -12.58 -11.86 9.85
CA VAL A 192 -11.21 -12.35 9.69
C VAL A 192 -10.21 -11.23 9.43
N TYR A 193 -10.68 -10.07 8.93
CA TYR A 193 -9.85 -8.93 8.54
C TYR A 193 -10.19 -7.71 9.37
N PHE A 194 -9.19 -6.86 9.63
CA PHE A 194 -9.41 -5.57 10.28
C PHE A 194 -10.11 -4.59 9.33
N ARG A 195 -11.08 -3.82 9.84
CA ARG A 195 -11.92 -2.94 9.02
C ARG A 195 -11.08 -1.85 8.35
N PRO A 196 -11.29 -1.54 7.06
CA PRO A 196 -10.36 -0.74 6.27
C PRO A 196 -10.11 0.66 6.85
N PHE A 197 -11.16 1.38 7.26
CA PHE A 197 -11.00 2.72 7.84
C PHE A 197 -10.30 2.72 9.20
N GLN A 198 -10.51 1.67 10.01
CA GLN A 198 -9.79 1.49 11.27
C GLN A 198 -8.31 1.19 10.98
N THR A 199 -8.02 0.30 10.02
CA THR A 199 -6.67 0.01 9.55
C THR A 199 -5.97 1.27 9.06
N LEU A 200 -6.65 2.10 8.27
CA LEU A 200 -6.13 3.34 7.73
C LEU A 200 -5.74 4.32 8.84
N PHE A 201 -6.59 4.51 9.85
CA PHE A 201 -6.29 5.36 10.99
C PHE A 201 -5.06 4.85 11.76
N VAL A 202 -5.02 3.55 12.09
CA VAL A 202 -3.88 2.94 12.80
C VAL A 202 -2.58 3.08 12.01
N LEU A 203 -2.59 2.78 10.70
CA LEU A 203 -1.43 2.91 9.83
C LEU A 203 -0.99 4.38 9.65
N ALA A 204 -1.92 5.33 9.67
CA ALA A 204 -1.60 6.75 9.59
C ALA A 204 -0.95 7.26 10.88
N SER A 205 -1.47 6.84 12.03
CA SER A 205 -0.84 7.12 13.33
C SER A 205 0.56 6.52 13.40
N LEU A 206 0.73 5.27 12.96
CA LEU A 206 2.05 4.65 12.85
C LEU A 206 2.96 5.43 11.91
N TYR A 207 2.49 5.82 10.73
CA TYR A 207 3.27 6.64 9.80
C TYR A 207 3.75 7.95 10.45
N ILE A 208 2.87 8.66 11.18
CA ILE A 208 3.24 9.90 11.87
C ILE A 208 4.33 9.61 12.91
N ILE A 209 4.15 8.60 13.75
CA ILE A 209 5.14 8.23 14.78
C ILE A 209 6.49 7.90 14.15
N PHE A 210 6.51 7.03 13.14
CA PHE A 210 7.75 6.66 12.45
C PHE A 210 8.40 7.87 11.76
N ALA A 211 7.61 8.74 11.15
CA ALA A 211 8.13 9.92 10.49
C ALA A 211 8.69 10.98 11.46
N GLN A 212 8.21 11.04 12.71
CA GLN A 212 8.80 11.87 13.76
C GLN A 212 10.08 11.26 14.36
N LEU A 213 10.18 9.93 14.37
CA LEU A 213 11.39 9.23 14.84
C LEU A 213 12.55 9.31 13.83
N ILE A 214 12.25 9.44 12.53
CA ILE A 214 13.23 9.35 11.44
C ILE A 214 13.48 10.73 10.80
N GLY A 215 12.50 11.63 10.78
CA GLY A 215 12.60 12.91 10.07
C GLY A 215 13.38 13.99 10.85
N PRO A 216 14.08 14.91 10.15
CA PRO A 216 14.68 16.08 10.78
C PRO A 216 13.63 17.02 11.37
N ASP A 217 14.05 17.83 12.36
CA ASP A 217 13.22 18.71 13.17
C ASP A 217 12.21 19.54 12.33
N PRO A 218 10.96 19.75 12.82
CA PRO A 218 9.91 20.47 12.11
C PRO A 218 10.25 21.93 11.76
N SER A 219 11.31 22.50 12.33
CA SER A 219 11.81 23.85 12.03
C SER A 219 12.40 23.96 10.61
N GLN A 220 12.98 22.90 10.04
CA GLN A 220 13.54 22.91 8.68
C GLN A 220 12.48 22.70 7.57
N LYS A 221 11.28 22.25 7.93
CA LYS A 221 10.19 21.97 6.96
C LYS A 221 9.54 23.21 6.37
N LYS A 222 9.50 24.33 7.13
CA LYS A 222 8.97 25.60 6.61
C LYS A 222 9.91 26.20 5.56
N SER A 223 11.22 26.17 5.81
CA SER A 223 12.20 26.77 4.89
C SER A 223 12.30 26.02 3.57
N ALA A 224 12.41 24.68 3.56
CA ALA A 224 12.61 23.93 2.31
C ALA A 224 11.42 24.01 1.34
N GLY A 225 10.18 24.03 1.85
CA GLY A 225 8.98 24.21 1.03
C GLY A 225 8.84 25.63 0.47
N GLU A 226 9.20 26.65 1.26
CA GLU A 226 9.27 28.03 0.81
C GLU A 226 10.43 28.25 -0.19
N GLU A 227 11.56 27.57 -0.02
CA GLU A 227 12.73 27.63 -0.90
C GLU A 227 12.42 27.04 -2.28
N LEU A 228 11.82 25.84 -2.34
CA LEU A 228 11.42 25.21 -3.60
C LEU A 228 10.38 26.05 -4.34
N THR A 229 9.37 26.57 -3.63
CA THR A 229 8.35 27.45 -4.24
C THR A 229 8.97 28.76 -4.74
N ARG A 230 9.93 29.33 -3.99
CA ARG A 230 10.67 30.54 -4.38
C ARG A 230 11.61 30.30 -5.55
N GLN A 231 12.19 29.10 -5.66
CA GLN A 231 13.07 28.70 -6.75
C GLN A 231 12.28 28.43 -8.04
N GLU A 232 11.14 27.76 -7.94
CA GLU A 232 10.20 27.54 -9.04
C GLU A 232 9.65 28.88 -9.57
N TYR A 233 9.29 29.81 -8.67
CA TYR A 233 8.90 31.18 -9.05
C TYR A 233 10.04 32.00 -9.71
N ARG A 234 11.29 31.86 -9.23
CA ARG A 234 12.46 32.50 -9.85
C ARG A 234 12.76 31.94 -11.24
N MET A 235 12.52 30.65 -11.47
CA MET A 235 12.68 30.02 -12.78
C MET A 235 11.60 30.50 -13.77
N ASP A 236 10.34 30.56 -13.34
CA ASP A 236 9.24 31.15 -14.13
C ASP A 236 9.52 32.62 -14.48
N GLN A 237 10.03 33.42 -13.54
CA GLN A 237 10.40 34.83 -13.82
C GLN A 237 11.54 34.95 -14.84
N ARG A 238 12.53 34.05 -14.80
CA ARG A 238 13.60 34.04 -15.80
C ARG A 238 13.07 33.66 -17.17
N GLU A 239 12.21 32.65 -17.27
CA GLU A 239 11.56 32.24 -18.52
C GLU A 239 10.71 33.38 -19.12
N ILE A 240 9.95 34.10 -18.28
CA ILE A 240 9.18 35.28 -18.70
C ILE A 240 10.11 36.39 -19.20
N SER A 241 11.22 36.66 -18.51
CA SER A 241 12.17 37.69 -18.90
C SER A 241 12.92 37.38 -20.21
N SER A 242 13.21 36.10 -20.49
CA SER A 242 13.78 35.67 -21.77
C SER A 242 12.77 35.82 -22.91
N LEU A 243 11.50 35.50 -22.66
CA LEU A 243 10.42 35.69 -23.64
C LEU A 243 10.16 37.18 -23.90
N GLN A 244 10.33 38.05 -22.91
CA GLN A 244 10.23 39.51 -23.11
C GLN A 244 11.37 40.05 -23.98
N LYS A 245 12.62 39.61 -23.73
CA LYS A 245 13.78 39.99 -24.55
C LYS A 245 13.68 39.48 -25.99
N GLU A 246 13.12 38.28 -26.18
CA GLU A 246 12.87 37.71 -27.50
C GLU A 246 11.76 38.49 -28.24
N ASN A 247 10.72 38.96 -27.53
CA ASN A 247 9.67 39.85 -28.07
C ASN A 247 10.15 41.31 -28.30
N GLU A 248 11.24 41.72 -27.65
CA GLU A 248 11.90 43.01 -27.91
C GLU A 248 12.77 42.96 -29.17
N ALA A 249 13.28 41.78 -29.55
CA ALA A 249 14.09 41.57 -30.75
C ALA A 249 13.29 41.40 -32.06
N VAL A 250 11.97 41.15 -31.98
CA VAL A 250 11.08 41.01 -33.15
C VAL A 250 10.35 42.32 -33.40
N GLY A 251 10.55 42.89 -34.60
CA GLY A 251 10.02 44.19 -35.03
C GLY A 251 8.49 44.33 -34.96
N SER A 252 8.03 45.59 -34.96
CA SER A 252 6.68 46.03 -34.54
C SER A 252 5.49 45.42 -35.28
N ASP A 253 5.68 44.88 -36.49
CA ASP A 253 4.57 44.48 -37.36
C ASP A 253 4.07 43.03 -37.10
N SER A 254 4.93 42.17 -36.54
CA SER A 254 4.54 40.80 -36.12
C SER A 254 4.13 40.69 -34.65
N ARG A 255 4.27 41.79 -33.88
CA ARG A 255 3.96 41.85 -32.43
C ARG A 255 2.50 41.56 -32.12
N GLY A 256 1.57 42.01 -32.97
CA GLY A 256 0.13 41.80 -32.77
C GLY A 256 -0.28 40.33 -32.89
N MET A 257 0.18 39.64 -33.95
CA MET A 257 -0.21 38.25 -34.22
C MET A 257 0.44 37.22 -33.29
N ILE A 258 1.70 37.42 -32.88
CA ILE A 258 2.41 36.47 -32.01
C ILE A 258 1.92 36.61 -30.56
N ALA A 259 1.66 37.84 -30.10
CA ALA A 259 1.11 38.10 -28.77
C ALA A 259 -0.28 37.47 -28.61
N GLU A 260 -1.17 37.60 -29.61
CA GLU A 260 -2.54 37.06 -29.51
C GLU A 260 -2.59 35.51 -29.54
N ARG A 261 -1.62 34.86 -30.20
CA ARG A 261 -1.58 33.39 -30.34
C ARG A 261 -0.95 32.67 -29.14
N TYR A 262 0.00 33.29 -28.44
CA TYR A 262 0.64 32.71 -27.24
C TYR A 262 -0.05 33.09 -25.91
N THR A 263 -0.82 34.17 -25.88
CA THR A 263 -1.41 34.70 -24.63
C THR A 263 -2.74 34.07 -24.25
N GLY A 264 -3.58 33.59 -25.18
CA GLY A 264 -4.96 33.21 -24.85
C GLY A 264 -5.12 32.14 -23.75
N ARG A 265 -4.25 31.11 -23.73
CA ARG A 265 -4.35 30.01 -22.75
C ARG A 265 -3.48 30.22 -21.51
N ARG A 266 -2.25 30.72 -21.64
CA ARG A 266 -1.35 31.01 -20.49
C ARG A 266 -1.77 32.29 -19.73
N ALA A 267 -2.29 33.32 -20.40
CA ALA A 267 -2.79 34.53 -19.75
C ALA A 267 -4.10 34.27 -18.99
N PHE A 268 -4.94 33.35 -19.46
CA PHE A 268 -6.10 32.87 -18.70
C PHE A 268 -5.66 32.27 -17.36
N PHE A 269 -4.73 31.30 -17.38
CA PHE A 269 -4.19 30.71 -16.15
C PHE A 269 -3.48 31.73 -15.25
N TYR A 270 -2.69 32.65 -15.79
CA TYR A 270 -2.03 33.71 -15.02
C TYR A 270 -3.03 34.66 -14.35
N LYS A 271 -4.06 35.09 -15.09
CA LYS A 271 -5.14 35.96 -14.58
C LYS A 271 -5.97 35.23 -13.52
N GLN A 272 -6.26 33.95 -13.74
CA GLN A 272 -6.90 33.04 -12.79
C GLN A 272 -6.10 32.95 -11.48
N MET A 273 -4.79 32.68 -11.58
CA MET A 273 -3.90 32.54 -10.42
C MET A 273 -3.79 33.84 -9.62
N LYS A 274 -3.62 34.97 -10.32
CA LYS A 274 -3.51 36.30 -9.71
C LYS A 274 -4.79 36.66 -8.94
N PHE A 275 -5.96 36.43 -9.51
CA PHE A 275 -7.23 36.71 -8.85
C PHE A 275 -7.52 35.75 -7.68
N VAL A 276 -7.22 34.45 -7.80
CA VAL A 276 -7.29 33.51 -6.66
C VAL A 276 -6.43 34.01 -5.51
N THR A 277 -5.24 34.54 -5.80
CA THR A 277 -4.29 35.08 -4.81
C THR A 277 -4.82 36.37 -4.19
N GLU A 278 -5.43 37.24 -4.99
CA GLU A 278 -6.02 38.51 -4.55
C GLU A 278 -7.29 38.32 -3.70
N GLN A 279 -8.13 37.34 -4.04
CA GLN A 279 -9.27 36.93 -3.22
C GLN A 279 -8.86 36.17 -1.96
N LYS A 280 -7.84 35.32 -2.02
CA LYS A 280 -7.22 34.73 -0.82
C LYS A 280 -6.78 35.84 0.13
N ASN A 281 -6.22 36.94 -0.38
CA ASN A 281 -5.82 38.10 0.43
C ASN A 281 -7.03 38.87 1.00
N LYS A 282 -8.15 38.99 0.27
CA LYS A 282 -9.41 39.54 0.80
C LYS A 282 -10.09 38.63 1.83
N LEU A 283 -10.08 37.31 1.65
CA LEU A 283 -10.60 36.37 2.65
C LEU A 283 -9.71 36.37 3.91
N ASN A 284 -8.41 36.58 3.74
CA ASN A 284 -7.46 36.71 4.83
C ASN A 284 -7.60 38.01 5.62
N SER A 285 -8.28 39.04 5.08
CA SER A 285 -8.49 40.32 5.78
C SER A 285 -9.56 40.23 6.88
N LEU A 286 -10.37 39.16 6.89
CA LEU A 286 -11.28 38.85 8.00
C LEU A 286 -10.51 38.05 9.08
N PRO A 287 -10.19 38.64 10.25
CA PRO A 287 -9.24 38.06 11.21
C PRO A 287 -9.70 36.72 11.82
N PHE A 288 -11.01 36.46 11.88
CA PHE A 288 -11.57 35.19 12.35
C PHE A 288 -11.50 34.09 11.28
N PHE A 289 -11.95 34.38 10.07
CA PHE A 289 -11.99 33.41 8.97
C PHE A 289 -10.60 33.00 8.52
N SER A 290 -9.65 33.94 8.48
CA SER A 290 -8.26 33.65 8.11
C SER A 290 -7.61 32.65 9.08
N ARG A 291 -7.83 32.83 10.39
CA ARG A 291 -7.35 31.93 11.44
C ARG A 291 -8.02 30.55 11.39
N ILE A 292 -9.34 30.49 11.25
CA ILE A 292 -10.04 29.20 11.17
C ILE A 292 -9.66 28.46 9.89
N TRP A 293 -9.61 29.15 8.76
CA TRP A 293 -9.25 28.58 7.48
C TRP A 293 -7.79 28.10 7.48
N SER A 294 -6.86 28.88 8.05
CA SER A 294 -5.47 28.45 8.17
C SER A 294 -5.34 27.22 9.06
N LEU A 295 -6.01 27.18 10.22
CA LEU A 295 -5.98 26.01 11.10
C LEU A 295 -6.58 24.77 10.44
N LEU A 296 -7.69 24.92 9.72
CA LEU A 296 -8.36 23.81 9.05
C LEU A 296 -7.52 23.28 7.88
N VAL A 297 -6.96 24.17 7.06
CA VAL A 297 -6.09 23.80 5.94
C VAL A 297 -4.78 23.20 6.44
N GLU A 298 -4.16 23.78 7.47
CA GLU A 298 -2.95 23.23 8.10
C GLU A 298 -3.22 21.85 8.68
N TRP A 299 -4.31 21.66 9.41
CA TRP A 299 -4.70 20.37 9.95
C TRP A 299 -4.98 19.36 8.83
N PHE A 300 -5.72 19.74 7.78
CA PHE A 300 -6.01 18.87 6.63
C PHE A 300 -4.73 18.45 5.90
N GLN A 301 -3.84 19.40 5.61
CA GLN A 301 -2.58 19.12 4.90
C GLN A 301 -1.59 18.30 5.74
N SER A 302 -1.61 18.50 7.05
CA SER A 302 -0.78 17.76 8.01
C SER A 302 -1.24 16.30 8.17
N ASN A 303 -2.55 16.03 8.01
CA ASN A 303 -3.11 14.70 8.24
C ASN A 303 -3.23 13.88 6.94
N LYS A 304 -2.26 12.99 6.71
CA LYS A 304 -2.27 12.09 5.53
C LYS A 304 -3.54 11.24 5.43
N ALA A 305 -4.06 10.70 6.54
CA ALA A 305 -5.28 9.90 6.55
C ALA A 305 -6.48 10.65 5.97
N VAL A 306 -6.65 11.91 6.39
CA VAL A 306 -7.78 12.74 5.99
C VAL A 306 -7.68 13.05 4.50
N ARG A 307 -6.49 13.43 4.01
CA ARG A 307 -6.23 13.65 2.57
C ARG A 307 -6.57 12.41 1.73
N ILE A 308 -6.16 11.22 2.19
CA ILE A 308 -6.49 9.95 1.54
C ILE A 308 -7.99 9.74 1.51
N ILE A 309 -8.67 9.85 2.65
CA ILE A 309 -10.12 9.63 2.79
C ILE A 309 -10.91 10.56 1.86
N THR A 310 -10.51 11.82 1.72
CA THR A 310 -11.15 12.78 0.81
C THR A 310 -11.06 12.36 -0.67
N ILE A 311 -10.00 11.65 -1.06
CA ILE A 311 -9.78 11.23 -2.45
C ILE A 311 -10.43 9.87 -2.77
N LEU A 312 -10.73 9.05 -1.74
CA LEU A 312 -11.34 7.73 -1.92
C LEU A 312 -12.65 7.74 -2.74
N PRO A 313 -13.63 8.65 -2.52
CA PRO A 313 -14.86 8.67 -3.31
C PRO A 313 -14.62 8.90 -4.79
N ILE A 314 -13.66 9.78 -5.14
CA ILE A 314 -13.29 10.07 -6.52
C ILE A 314 -12.70 8.83 -7.17
N LEU A 315 -11.73 8.18 -6.50
CA LEU A 315 -11.13 6.93 -6.98
C LEU A 315 -12.19 5.81 -7.13
N ALA A 316 -13.16 5.75 -6.23
CA ALA A 316 -14.25 4.76 -6.29
C ALA A 316 -15.13 4.98 -7.53
N VAL A 317 -15.49 6.23 -7.85
CA VAL A 317 -16.24 6.57 -9.06
C VAL A 317 -15.41 6.25 -10.32
N CYS A 318 -14.17 6.70 -10.38
CA CYS A 318 -13.28 6.45 -11.52
C CYS A 318 -13.12 4.95 -11.79
N THR A 319 -12.97 4.14 -10.74
CA THR A 319 -12.81 2.68 -10.87
C THR A 319 -14.11 1.98 -11.25
N LYS A 320 -15.25 2.44 -10.73
CA LYS A 320 -16.56 1.93 -11.13
C LYS A 320 -16.83 2.16 -12.62
N VAL A 321 -16.54 3.37 -13.13
CA VAL A 321 -16.70 3.69 -14.56
C VAL A 321 -15.70 2.88 -15.40
N ALA A 322 -14.44 2.81 -14.97
CA ALA A 322 -13.39 2.10 -15.70
C ALA A 322 -13.66 0.60 -15.84
N PHE A 323 -14.16 -0.07 -14.80
CA PHE A 323 -14.37 -1.51 -14.77
C PHE A 323 -15.84 -1.93 -14.98
N GLY A 324 -16.74 -0.99 -15.26
CA GLY A 324 -18.19 -1.18 -15.27
C GLY A 324 -18.82 -1.97 -16.43
N HIS A 325 -18.08 -2.81 -17.17
CA HIS A 325 -18.62 -3.56 -18.31
C HIS A 325 -18.77 -5.07 -18.05
N LYS A 326 -19.87 -5.65 -18.56
CA LYS A 326 -20.34 -7.04 -18.38
C LYS A 326 -19.20 -8.06 -18.23
N GLY A 327 -19.06 -8.62 -17.02
CA GLY A 327 -18.18 -9.77 -16.76
C GLY A 327 -17.44 -9.77 -15.42
N ALA A 328 -17.24 -8.62 -14.78
CA ALA A 328 -16.85 -8.55 -13.37
C ALA A 328 -18.11 -8.19 -12.56
N ALA A 329 -18.63 -9.14 -11.79
CA ALA A 329 -19.87 -9.01 -11.02
C ALA A 329 -19.99 -7.64 -10.34
N ALA A 330 -21.15 -7.00 -10.49
CA ALA A 330 -21.44 -5.59 -10.26
C ALA A 330 -21.14 -5.12 -8.82
N TYR A 331 -19.89 -4.76 -8.54
CA TYR A 331 -19.59 -4.10 -7.28
C TYR A 331 -20.32 -2.76 -7.22
N ASN A 332 -21.04 -2.53 -6.13
CA ASN A 332 -21.71 -1.26 -5.89
C ASN A 332 -20.68 -0.17 -5.57
N LEU A 333 -21.10 1.09 -5.58
CA LEU A 333 -20.19 2.21 -5.31
C LEU A 333 -19.50 2.08 -3.93
N THR A 334 -20.23 1.57 -2.93
CA THR A 334 -19.71 1.35 -1.58
C THR A 334 -18.59 0.31 -1.54
N GLU A 335 -18.71 -0.77 -2.32
CA GLU A 335 -17.69 -1.80 -2.46
C GLU A 335 -16.45 -1.27 -3.19
N HIS A 336 -16.63 -0.36 -4.16
CA HIS A 336 -15.53 0.41 -4.73
C HIS A 336 -14.86 1.32 -3.68
N ILE A 337 -15.61 1.99 -2.81
CA ILE A 337 -15.05 2.79 -1.71
C ILE A 337 -14.24 1.92 -0.74
N ILE A 338 -14.78 0.77 -0.33
CA ILE A 338 -14.09 -0.20 0.55
C ILE A 338 -12.82 -0.73 -0.12
N THR A 339 -12.89 -1.03 -1.41
CA THR A 339 -11.74 -1.45 -2.22
C THR A 339 -10.64 -0.39 -2.18
N GLN A 340 -10.97 0.86 -2.50
CA GLN A 340 -10.00 1.95 -2.50
C GLN A 340 -9.44 2.22 -1.11
N ALA A 341 -10.24 2.04 -0.05
CA ALA A 341 -9.76 2.18 1.33
C ALA A 341 -8.68 1.14 1.67
N TYR A 342 -8.84 -0.13 1.25
CA TYR A 342 -7.81 -1.15 1.45
C TYR A 342 -6.56 -0.92 0.59
N ILE A 343 -6.72 -0.52 -0.67
CA ILE A 343 -5.57 -0.14 -1.52
C ILE A 343 -4.81 1.01 -0.87
N ALA A 344 -5.51 2.01 -0.34
CA ALA A 344 -4.87 3.09 0.40
C ALA A 344 -4.16 2.62 1.68
N CYS A 345 -4.72 1.63 2.41
CA CYS A 345 -4.03 1.00 3.53
C CYS A 345 -2.73 0.31 3.09
N GLN A 346 -2.74 -0.40 1.97
CA GLN A 346 -1.54 -1.03 1.40
C GLN A 346 -0.49 0.03 1.03
N LEU A 347 -0.89 1.11 0.35
CA LEU A 347 0.03 2.19 -0.01
C LEU A 347 0.61 2.88 1.22
N LEU A 348 -0.20 3.10 2.26
CA LEU A 348 0.25 3.69 3.52
C LEU A 348 1.20 2.76 4.28
N LEU A 349 0.89 1.46 4.32
CA LEU A 349 1.76 0.44 4.88
C LEU A 349 3.12 0.39 4.15
N LEU A 350 3.10 0.42 2.82
CA LEU A 350 4.33 0.49 2.02
C LEU A 350 5.13 1.77 2.29
N ASN A 351 4.46 2.90 2.49
CA ASN A 351 5.14 4.14 2.90
C ASN A 351 5.80 3.99 4.28
N VAL A 352 5.10 3.41 5.27
CA VAL A 352 5.68 3.14 6.60
C VAL A 352 6.92 2.26 6.49
N LEU A 353 6.85 1.20 5.68
CA LEU A 353 7.98 0.29 5.45
C LEU A 353 9.11 0.95 4.67
N ALA A 354 8.80 1.92 3.81
CA ALA A 354 9.77 2.64 3.00
C ALA A 354 10.52 3.75 3.75
N LEU A 355 9.95 4.30 4.84
CA LEU A 355 10.53 5.42 5.59
C LEU A 355 11.99 5.21 6.04
N PRO A 356 12.38 4.03 6.60
CA PRO A 356 13.77 3.79 7.00
C PRO A 356 14.78 3.79 5.84
N PHE A 357 14.30 3.67 4.59
CA PHE A 357 15.14 3.54 3.40
C PHE A 357 15.38 4.86 2.67
N TYR A 358 14.43 5.80 2.73
CA TYR A 358 14.53 7.04 1.97
C TYR A 358 15.09 8.21 2.80
N GLY A 359 15.14 8.11 4.13
CA GLY A 359 15.65 9.14 5.05
C GLY A 359 14.82 10.43 5.11
N ASP A 360 14.15 10.79 4.02
CA ASP A 360 13.24 11.91 3.92
C ASP A 360 11.79 11.44 3.94
N ALA A 361 11.07 11.85 4.98
CA ALA A 361 9.63 11.77 4.97
C ALA A 361 9.09 12.79 3.95
N ARG A 362 8.85 12.36 2.70
CA ARG A 362 8.10 13.15 1.70
C ARG A 362 6.67 13.38 2.21
N MET A 363 6.49 14.42 3.03
CA MET A 363 5.22 14.78 3.65
C MET A 363 4.25 15.43 2.65
N GLY A 364 4.79 16.07 1.61
CA GLY A 364 4.01 16.77 0.58
C GLY A 364 3.27 15.82 -0.37
N SER A 365 3.88 14.70 -0.75
CA SER A 365 3.26 13.73 -1.66
C SER A 365 2.22 12.87 -0.93
N LEU A 366 1.05 12.69 -1.57
CA LEU A 366 -0.05 11.87 -1.03
C LEU A 366 0.43 10.44 -0.72
N TYR A 367 1.30 9.91 -1.58
CA TYR A 367 2.06 8.70 -1.36
C TYR A 367 3.56 9.03 -1.54
N GLY A 368 4.43 8.53 -0.66
CA GLY A 368 5.89 8.74 -0.74
C GLY A 368 6.58 7.89 -1.81
N LEU A 369 5.81 7.08 -2.55
CA LEU A 369 6.30 6.14 -3.55
C LEU A 369 6.40 6.80 -4.94
N PRO A 370 7.36 6.39 -5.78
CA PRO A 370 7.44 6.83 -7.18
C PRO A 370 6.14 6.54 -7.94
N ALA A 371 5.76 7.43 -8.87
CA ALA A 371 4.52 7.31 -9.64
C ALA A 371 4.42 5.99 -10.42
N LEU A 372 5.53 5.50 -10.97
CA LEU A 372 5.59 4.20 -11.64
C LEU A 372 5.29 3.05 -10.68
N LEU A 373 5.83 3.09 -9.44
CA LEU A 373 5.55 2.08 -8.44
C LEU A 373 4.07 2.10 -8.01
N LEU A 374 3.48 3.29 -7.84
CA LEU A 374 2.04 3.42 -7.58
C LEU A 374 1.21 2.80 -8.70
N PHE A 375 1.54 3.11 -9.96
CA PHE A 375 0.87 2.52 -11.11
C PHE A 375 0.97 0.99 -11.12
N LEU A 376 2.16 0.44 -10.86
CA LEU A 376 2.37 -1.01 -10.79
C LEU A 376 1.56 -1.65 -9.66
N LEU A 377 1.45 -1.00 -8.50
CA LEU A 377 0.65 -1.48 -7.37
C LEU A 377 -0.85 -1.48 -7.71
N PHE A 378 -1.38 -0.37 -8.22
CA PHE A 378 -2.78 -0.31 -8.66
C PHE A 378 -3.07 -1.36 -9.75
N TRP A 379 -2.16 -1.53 -10.71
CA TRP A 379 -2.30 -2.55 -11.75
C TRP A 379 -2.32 -3.96 -11.16
N TRP A 380 -1.42 -4.25 -10.23
CA TRP A 380 -1.37 -5.52 -9.53
C TRP A 380 -2.65 -5.78 -8.74
N ASP A 381 -3.12 -4.81 -7.95
CA ASP A 381 -4.31 -4.92 -7.11
C ASP A 381 -5.56 -5.15 -7.96
N TYR A 382 -5.75 -4.36 -9.04
CA TYR A 382 -6.88 -4.51 -9.93
C TYR A 382 -6.87 -5.81 -10.72
N LYS A 383 -5.69 -6.32 -11.10
CA LYS A 383 -5.58 -7.63 -11.72
C LYS A 383 -6.06 -8.72 -10.77
N GLN A 384 -5.67 -8.67 -9.50
CA GLN A 384 -6.09 -9.66 -8.51
C GLN A 384 -7.57 -9.52 -8.13
N LEU A 385 -8.09 -8.31 -8.04
CA LEU A 385 -9.45 -8.01 -7.63
C LEU A 385 -10.47 -8.37 -8.72
N PHE A 386 -10.29 -7.85 -9.93
CA PHE A 386 -11.27 -7.99 -11.02
C PHE A 386 -11.05 -9.25 -11.88
N LEU A 387 -10.09 -10.11 -11.52
CA LEU A 387 -9.80 -11.39 -12.19
C LEU A 387 -9.62 -11.26 -13.72
N CYS A 388 -9.13 -10.11 -14.17
CA CYS A 388 -8.91 -9.81 -15.57
C CYS A 388 -7.55 -10.32 -16.05
N SER A 389 -7.37 -10.43 -17.37
CA SER A 389 -6.05 -10.62 -17.96
C SER A 389 -5.13 -9.44 -17.64
N TRP A 390 -3.83 -9.69 -17.55
CA TRP A 390 -2.82 -8.65 -17.27
C TRP A 390 -2.94 -7.44 -18.20
N TRP A 391 -3.13 -7.71 -19.50
CA TRP A 391 -3.27 -6.66 -20.51
C TRP A 391 -4.55 -5.83 -20.34
N ARG A 392 -5.69 -6.49 -20.08
CA ARG A 392 -6.95 -5.77 -19.83
C ARG A 392 -6.86 -4.93 -18.57
N SER A 393 -6.27 -5.47 -17.51
CA SER A 393 -6.07 -4.75 -16.25
C SER A 393 -5.15 -3.53 -16.43
N PHE A 394 -4.09 -3.64 -17.25
CA PHE A 394 -3.18 -2.53 -17.53
C PHE A 394 -3.92 -1.33 -18.13
N TRP A 395 -4.64 -1.53 -19.24
CA TRP A 395 -5.37 -0.46 -19.92
C TRP A 395 -6.49 0.12 -19.06
N ARG A 396 -7.17 -0.71 -18.27
CA ARG A 396 -8.19 -0.26 -17.33
C ARG A 396 -7.60 0.57 -16.20
N THR A 397 -6.42 0.20 -15.68
CA THR A 397 -5.69 0.97 -14.66
C THR A 397 -5.24 2.32 -15.22
N LEU A 398 -4.69 2.34 -16.44
CA LEU A 398 -4.33 3.57 -17.13
C LEU A 398 -5.55 4.49 -17.31
N LEU A 399 -6.69 3.92 -17.69
CA LEU A 399 -7.95 4.63 -17.86
C LEU A 399 -8.48 5.17 -16.52
N VAL A 400 -8.35 4.45 -15.40
CA VAL A 400 -8.65 5.00 -14.06
C VAL A 400 -7.78 6.23 -13.77
N MET A 401 -6.48 6.16 -14.01
CA MET A 401 -5.57 7.30 -13.79
C MET A 401 -5.96 8.49 -14.67
N LEU A 402 -6.29 8.26 -15.94
CA LEU A 402 -6.78 9.28 -16.85
C LEU A 402 -8.07 9.93 -16.35
N TYR A 403 -9.04 9.14 -15.86
CA TYR A 403 -10.27 9.68 -15.26
C TYR A 403 -10.00 10.50 -14.00
N CYS A 404 -9.08 10.09 -13.15
CA CYS A 404 -8.68 10.90 -12.00
C CYS A 404 -8.06 12.23 -12.42
N LEU A 405 -7.19 12.24 -13.44
CA LEU A 405 -6.60 13.47 -13.97
C LEU A 405 -7.65 14.39 -14.60
N LEU A 406 -8.59 13.83 -15.36
CA LEU A 406 -9.71 14.58 -15.95
C LEU A 406 -10.61 15.17 -14.86
N PHE A 407 -10.93 14.41 -13.82
CA PHE A 407 -11.72 14.90 -12.69
C PHE A 407 -11.02 16.08 -12.00
N LEU A 408 -9.71 15.96 -11.72
CA LEU A 408 -8.93 17.05 -11.13
C LEU A 408 -8.92 18.29 -12.04
N ALA A 409 -8.70 18.12 -13.34
CA ALA A 409 -8.73 19.22 -14.31
C ALA A 409 -10.11 19.91 -14.37
N LEU A 410 -11.20 19.12 -14.35
CA LEU A 410 -12.57 19.65 -14.32
C LEU A 410 -12.85 20.42 -13.04
N THR A 411 -12.44 19.91 -11.87
CA THR A 411 -12.61 20.64 -10.61
C THR A 411 -11.82 21.95 -10.60
N ALA A 412 -10.59 21.96 -11.11
CA ALA A 412 -9.80 23.18 -11.25
C ALA A 412 -10.46 24.19 -12.20
N SER A 413 -11.01 23.72 -13.33
CA SER A 413 -11.76 24.56 -14.27
C SER A 413 -13.05 25.10 -13.69
N LEU A 414 -13.79 24.31 -12.90
CA LEU A 414 -15.03 24.74 -12.26
C LEU A 414 -14.76 25.82 -11.21
N ILE A 415 -13.76 25.59 -10.35
CA ILE A 415 -13.28 26.58 -9.37
C ILE A 415 -12.91 27.86 -10.10
N ALA A 416 -12.20 27.74 -11.24
CA ALA A 416 -11.83 28.87 -12.07
C ALA A 416 -13.04 29.68 -12.58
N VAL A 417 -14.07 29.01 -13.10
CA VAL A 417 -15.30 29.66 -13.60
C VAL A 417 -16.07 30.34 -12.48
N VAL A 418 -16.24 29.69 -11.32
CA VAL A 418 -16.92 30.27 -10.15
C VAL A 418 -16.22 31.53 -9.68
N ILE A 419 -14.90 31.50 -9.63
CA ILE A 419 -14.05 32.61 -9.26
C ILE A 419 -14.22 33.79 -10.23
N MET A 420 -14.23 33.54 -11.55
CA MET A 420 -14.50 34.56 -12.57
C MET A 420 -15.91 35.15 -12.46
N ALA A 421 -16.92 34.32 -12.13
CA ALA A 421 -18.30 34.78 -11.94
C ALA A 421 -18.43 35.70 -10.72
N ILE A 422 -17.77 35.37 -9.61
CA ILE A 422 -17.72 36.22 -8.40
C ILE A 422 -17.06 37.58 -8.72
N GLU A 423 -15.98 37.58 -9.52
CA GLU A 423 -15.34 38.82 -9.96
C GLU A 423 -16.28 39.70 -10.80
N ALA A 424 -17.00 39.10 -11.74
CA ALA A 424 -17.92 39.83 -12.61
C ALA A 424 -19.05 40.50 -11.81
N ILE A 425 -19.59 39.80 -10.80
CA ILE A 425 -20.62 40.35 -9.90
C ILE A 425 -20.04 41.47 -9.04
N GLY A 426 -18.84 41.28 -8.47
CA GLY A 426 -18.19 42.29 -7.61
C GLY A 426 -17.67 43.52 -8.34
N ARG A 427 -17.61 43.51 -9.69
CA ARG A 427 -17.36 44.71 -10.50
C ARG A 427 -18.65 45.41 -10.93
N ALA A 428 -19.79 44.72 -10.87
CA ALA A 428 -21.10 45.25 -11.25
C ALA A 428 -21.85 45.87 -10.06
N ALA A 429 -21.51 45.49 -8.84
CA ALA A 429 -21.90 46.14 -7.59
C ALA A 429 -20.84 47.17 -7.17
#